data_AF-G5A2F4-F1
#
_entry.id   AF-G5A2F4-F1
#
_cell.length_a   1.000
_cell.length_b   1.000
_cell.length_c   1.000
_cell.angle_alpha   90.00
_cell.angle_beta   90.00
_cell.angle_gamma   90.00
#
_symmetry.space_group_name_H-M   'P 1'
#
loop_
_entity.id
_entity.type
_entity.pdbx_description
1 polymer ?
#
loop_
_entity_poly.entity_id
_entity_poly.type
_entity_poly.pdbx_seq_one_letter_code
_entity_poly.pdbx_strand_id
1 'polypeptide(L)'
;VPINWNGENWEYYTALMVSCFEEKDLELMAFGEKTLKEDADDKARSEWKQKQTQIKWMVLGSVSPALAQRVMKKKTGTDMWKALLEYYEAPSNQVLAVHKQRQLLHKLWHTRAGKGEDMMLHIGKMMDIRDQLTALKYTVHDVDMVDALLNSLPQNDKYQ
;
A
#
# COMPACT_ATOMS: atom_id res chain seq x y z
N VAL A 1 13.98 -2.37 -8.46
CA VAL A 1 13.20 -1.65 -9.49
C VAL A 1 12.75 -0.30 -8.94
N PRO A 2 12.99 0.83 -9.62
CA PRO A 2 12.36 2.09 -9.25
C PRO A 2 10.90 2.08 -9.72
N ILE A 3 9.95 2.17 -8.79
CA ILE A 3 8.51 2.13 -9.07
C ILE A 3 7.78 3.41 -8.63
N ASN A 4 8.49 4.34 -7.97
CA ASN A 4 7.95 5.61 -7.47
C ASN A 4 6.64 5.43 -6.67
N TRP A 5 6.58 4.40 -5.84
CA TRP A 5 5.36 4.01 -5.13
C TRP A 5 4.88 5.12 -4.19
N ASN A 6 3.60 5.46 -4.29
CA ASN A 6 2.98 6.62 -3.65
C ASN A 6 2.21 6.27 -2.36
N GLY A 7 2.11 4.99 -2.00
CA GLY A 7 1.31 4.52 -0.87
C GLY A 7 0.10 3.65 -1.26
N GLU A 8 -0.26 3.59 -2.54
CA GLU A 8 -1.44 2.83 -3.01
C GLU A 8 -1.15 1.34 -3.19
N ASN A 9 -2.09 0.48 -2.80
CA ASN A 9 -1.97 -0.98 -2.92
C ASN A 9 -0.72 -1.53 -2.22
N TRP A 10 -0.67 -1.35 -0.90
CA TRP A 10 0.41 -1.83 -0.03
C TRP A 10 0.74 -3.31 -0.25
N GLU A 11 -0.26 -4.18 -0.34
CA GLU A 11 -0.06 -5.63 -0.52
C GLU A 11 0.77 -5.94 -1.78
N TYR A 12 0.47 -5.27 -2.89
CA TYR A 12 1.25 -5.39 -4.13
C TYR A 12 2.68 -4.85 -3.98
N TYR A 13 2.83 -3.68 -3.38
CA TYR A 13 4.15 -3.08 -3.15
C TYR A 13 5.04 -3.98 -2.26
N THR A 14 4.47 -4.48 -1.16
CA THR A 14 5.18 -5.34 -0.21
C THR A 14 5.60 -6.64 -0.86
N ALA A 15 4.70 -7.31 -1.60
CA ALA A 15 5.03 -8.53 -2.32
C ALA A 15 6.19 -8.31 -3.30
N LEU A 16 6.14 -7.23 -4.09
CA LEU A 16 7.22 -6.89 -5.03
C LEU A 16 8.55 -6.63 -4.33
N MET A 17 8.53 -5.91 -3.21
CA MET A 17 9.74 -5.60 -2.45
C MET A 17 10.33 -6.83 -1.77
N VAL A 18 9.50 -7.71 -1.22
CA VAL A 18 9.92 -8.99 -0.64
C VAL A 18 10.62 -9.84 -1.71
N SER A 19 10.03 -10.00 -2.89
CA SER A 19 10.68 -10.72 -4.01
C SER A 19 12.01 -10.07 -4.42
N CYS A 20 12.10 -8.73 -4.41
CA CYS A 20 13.37 -8.05 -4.68
C CYS A 20 14.44 -8.33 -3.62
N PHE A 21 14.05 -8.50 -2.35
CA PHE A 21 14.99 -8.84 -1.27
C PHE A 21 15.41 -10.31 -1.32
N GLU A 22 14.48 -11.22 -1.63
CA GLU A 22 14.75 -12.65 -1.83
C GLU A 22 15.78 -12.86 -2.95
N GLU A 23 15.60 -12.20 -4.11
CA GLU A 23 16.53 -12.27 -5.25
C GLU A 23 17.98 -11.90 -4.87
N LYS A 24 18.15 -11.10 -3.80
CA LYS A 24 19.44 -10.56 -3.37
C LYS A 24 19.94 -11.13 -2.05
N ASP A 25 19.28 -12.14 -1.49
CA ASP A 25 19.60 -12.70 -0.16
C ASP A 25 19.66 -11.61 0.93
N LEU A 26 18.64 -10.74 0.92
CA LEU A 26 18.49 -9.62 1.85
C LEU A 26 17.26 -9.73 2.76
N GLU A 27 16.33 -10.65 2.48
CA GLU A 27 15.03 -10.75 3.16
C GLU A 27 15.16 -10.85 4.69
N LEU A 28 15.89 -11.85 5.18
CA LEU A 28 16.11 -12.05 6.63
C LEU A 28 16.72 -10.81 7.31
N MET A 29 17.56 -10.05 6.58
CA MET A 29 18.13 -8.80 7.09
C MET A 29 17.11 -7.66 7.04
N ALA A 30 16.31 -7.55 5.98
CA ALA A 30 15.30 -6.52 5.83
C ALA A 30 14.21 -6.62 6.91
N PHE A 31 13.79 -7.84 7.25
CA PHE A 31 12.87 -8.10 8.38
C PHE A 31 13.57 -8.06 9.74
N GLY A 32 14.91 -8.04 9.77
CA GLY A 32 15.72 -7.92 10.97
C GLY A 32 15.80 -9.22 11.79
N GLU A 33 15.52 -10.36 11.16
CA GLU A 33 15.72 -11.70 11.72
C GLU A 33 17.20 -12.08 11.78
N LYS A 34 17.98 -11.60 10.79
CA LYS A 34 19.43 -11.64 10.81
C LYS A 34 19.94 -10.36 11.45
N THR A 35 20.77 -10.46 12.49
CA THR A 35 21.48 -9.33 13.11
C THR A 35 22.99 -9.54 13.06
N LEU A 36 23.74 -8.46 13.17
CA LEU A 36 25.19 -8.51 13.29
C LEU A 36 25.56 -8.94 14.72
N LYS A 37 26.38 -9.98 14.85
CA LYS A 37 26.90 -10.43 16.15
C LYS A 37 27.94 -9.44 16.70
N GLU A 38 28.04 -9.34 18.02
CA GLU A 38 28.98 -8.42 18.68
C GLU A 38 30.45 -8.78 18.41
N ASP A 39 30.74 -10.09 18.30
CA ASP A 39 32.05 -10.69 18.01
C ASP A 39 32.36 -10.78 16.51
N ALA A 40 31.54 -10.17 15.65
CA ALA A 40 31.76 -10.20 14.20
C ALA A 40 33.11 -9.55 13.83
N ASP A 41 33.84 -10.22 12.95
CA ASP A 41 35.08 -9.72 12.36
C ASP A 41 34.83 -8.53 11.41
N ASP A 42 35.92 -7.85 11.03
CA ASP A 42 35.84 -6.66 10.17
C ASP A 42 35.23 -6.96 8.79
N LYS A 43 35.44 -8.18 8.28
CA LYS A 43 34.90 -8.62 6.99
C LYS A 43 33.37 -8.71 7.06
N ALA A 44 32.84 -9.40 8.06
CA ALA A 44 31.42 -9.53 8.31
C ALA A 44 30.76 -8.17 8.59
N ARG A 45 31.43 -7.26 9.30
CA ARG A 45 30.95 -5.88 9.50
C ARG A 45 30.84 -5.10 8.19
N SER A 46 31.83 -5.24 7.30
CA SER A 46 31.85 -4.58 6.00
C SER A 46 30.74 -5.12 5.09
N GLU A 47 30.60 -6.44 5.00
CA GLU A 47 29.54 -7.11 4.23
C GLU A 47 28.15 -6.72 4.75
N TRP A 48 27.97 -6.67 6.06
CA TRP A 48 26.74 -6.20 6.69
C TRP A 48 26.40 -4.77 6.29
N LYS A 49 27.36 -3.85 6.35
CA LYS A 49 27.18 -2.45 5.97
C LYS A 49 26.82 -2.31 4.48
N GLN A 50 27.41 -3.13 3.62
CA GLN A 50 27.08 -3.18 2.19
C GLN A 50 25.65 -3.65 1.97
N LYS A 51 25.23 -4.75 2.61
CA LYS A 51 23.85 -5.27 2.52
C LYS A 51 22.83 -4.24 3.05
N GLN A 52 23.11 -3.59 4.17
CA GLN A 52 22.26 -2.50 4.69
C GLN A 52 22.13 -1.31 3.73
N THR A 53 23.24 -0.96 3.06
CA THR A 53 23.24 0.08 2.03
C THR A 53 22.37 -0.35 0.86
N GLN A 54 22.47 -1.59 0.41
CA GLN A 54 21.67 -2.12 -0.69
C GLN A 54 20.17 -2.08 -0.38
N ILE A 55 19.75 -2.51 0.81
CA ILE A 55 18.35 -2.39 1.27
C ILE A 55 17.90 -0.93 1.23
N LYS A 56 18.71 0.00 1.76
CA LYS A 56 18.42 1.43 1.75
C LYS A 56 18.19 1.98 0.33
N TRP A 57 19.05 1.62 -0.62
CA TRP A 57 18.90 2.02 -2.03
C TRP A 57 17.64 1.45 -2.66
N MET A 58 17.32 0.19 -2.39
CA MET A 58 16.11 -0.45 -2.91
C MET A 58 14.85 0.22 -2.37
N VAL A 59 14.77 0.46 -1.06
CA VAL A 59 13.65 1.16 -0.44
C VAL A 59 13.51 2.57 -1.03
N LEU A 60 14.57 3.38 -1.02
CA LEU A 60 14.53 4.76 -1.53
C LEU A 60 14.20 4.85 -3.02
N GLY A 61 14.75 3.95 -3.84
CA GLY A 61 14.47 3.94 -5.27
C GLY A 61 13.05 3.46 -5.59
N SER A 62 12.47 2.62 -4.72
CA SER A 62 11.12 2.08 -4.93
C SER A 62 10.00 3.06 -4.56
N VAL A 63 10.20 3.95 -3.59
CA VAL A 63 9.15 4.83 -3.07
C VAL A 63 9.19 6.23 -3.68
N SER A 64 8.09 6.97 -3.56
CA SER A 64 8.01 8.38 -3.97
C SER A 64 8.90 9.29 -3.11
N PRO A 65 9.33 10.47 -3.61
CA PRO A 65 10.16 11.40 -2.86
C PRO A 65 9.58 11.78 -1.49
N ALA A 66 8.26 11.93 -1.39
CA ALA A 66 7.59 12.26 -0.14
C ALA A 66 7.72 11.13 0.91
N LEU A 67 7.60 9.87 0.49
CA LEU A 67 7.79 8.72 1.37
C LEU A 67 9.28 8.52 1.69
N ALA A 68 10.15 8.68 0.69
CA ALA A 68 11.60 8.62 0.86
C ALA A 68 12.08 9.59 1.95
N GLN A 69 11.61 10.84 1.95
CA GLN A 69 11.94 11.84 2.97
C GLN A 69 11.56 11.42 4.39
N ARG A 70 10.48 10.65 4.55
CA ARG A 70 10.00 10.18 5.87
C ARG A 70 10.90 9.07 6.42
N VAL A 71 11.34 8.15 5.56
CA VAL A 71 12.12 6.98 6.00
C VAL A 71 13.63 7.21 5.95
N MET A 72 14.14 8.12 5.11
CA MET A 72 15.59 8.30 4.89
C MET A 72 16.39 8.70 6.14
N LYS A 73 15.71 9.23 7.17
CA LYS A 73 16.30 9.61 8.46
C LYS A 73 16.65 8.41 9.35
N LYS A 74 16.18 7.20 9.00
CA LYS A 74 16.47 5.98 9.76
C LYS A 74 17.93 5.54 9.54
N LYS A 75 18.50 4.87 10.56
CA LYS A 75 19.93 4.56 10.62
C LYS A 75 20.33 3.47 9.62
N THR A 76 19.50 2.46 9.45
CA THR A 76 19.79 1.29 8.60
C THR A 76 18.70 1.08 7.55
N GLY A 77 19.01 0.32 6.49
CA GLY A 77 18.02 -0.05 5.47
C GLY A 77 16.89 -0.90 6.07
N THR A 78 17.23 -1.79 7.01
CA THR A 78 16.26 -2.54 7.81
C THR A 78 15.30 -1.61 8.56
N ASP A 79 15.80 -0.58 9.24
CA ASP A 79 14.94 0.37 9.96
C ASP A 79 14.04 1.18 9.02
N MET A 80 14.49 1.44 7.79
CA MET A 80 13.67 2.09 6.76
C MET A 80 12.52 1.19 6.32
N TRP A 81 12.82 -0.09 6.07
CA TRP A 81 11.81 -1.08 5.70
C TRP A 81 10.80 -1.29 6.84
N LYS A 82 11.29 -1.52 8.07
CA LYS A 82 10.44 -1.64 9.26
C LYS A 82 9.53 -0.43 9.47
N ALA A 83 10.04 0.78 9.25
CA ALA A 83 9.20 1.99 9.35
C ALA A 83 8.06 2.01 8.32
N LEU A 84 8.26 1.44 7.12
CA LEU A 84 7.17 1.26 6.14
C LEU A 84 6.21 0.18 6.60
N LEU A 85 6.69 -0.98 7.06
CA LEU A 85 5.84 -2.03 7.62
C LEU A 85 5.00 -1.49 8.78
N GLU A 86 5.58 -0.78 9.74
CA GLU A 86 4.84 -0.15 10.84
C GLU A 86 3.83 0.88 10.33
N TYR A 87 4.18 1.66 9.32
CA TYR A 87 3.25 2.63 8.76
C TYR A 87 2.09 1.96 8.02
N TYR A 88 2.28 0.83 7.36
CA TYR A 88 1.24 0.24 6.49
C TYR A 88 0.61 -1.05 7.01
N GLU A 89 1.24 -1.74 7.96
CA GLU A 89 0.84 -3.03 8.55
C GLU A 89 0.66 -3.00 10.06
N ALA A 90 0.95 -1.89 10.75
CA ALA A 90 0.73 -1.86 12.19
C ALA A 90 -0.72 -2.27 12.50
N PRO A 91 -0.96 -3.19 13.47
CA PRO A 91 -2.27 -3.77 13.78
C PRO A 91 -3.38 -2.76 14.12
N SER A 92 -3.04 -1.48 14.19
CA SER A 92 -3.89 -0.38 14.58
C SER A 92 -3.57 0.91 13.83
N ASN A 93 -2.99 0.89 12.62
CA ASN A 93 -2.77 2.15 11.90
C ASN A 93 -4.09 2.73 11.37
N GLN A 94 -4.80 3.38 12.29
CA GLN A 94 -6.04 4.10 12.08
C GLN A 94 -5.87 5.15 10.97
N VAL A 95 -4.68 5.72 10.78
CA VAL A 95 -4.41 6.68 9.70
C VAL A 95 -4.46 5.99 8.34
N LEU A 96 -3.90 4.78 8.22
CA LEU A 96 -3.92 4.05 6.96
C LEU A 96 -5.30 3.48 6.64
N ALA A 97 -6.00 2.99 7.69
CA ALA A 97 -7.40 2.61 7.59
C ALA A 97 -8.24 3.80 7.10
N VAL A 98 -8.08 4.98 7.70
CA VAL A 98 -8.79 6.21 7.30
C VAL A 98 -8.44 6.65 5.87
N HIS A 99 -7.19 6.51 5.43
CA HIS A 99 -6.81 6.81 4.04
C HIS A 99 -7.44 5.82 3.04
N LYS A 100 -7.38 4.52 3.32
CA LYS A 100 -8.01 3.49 2.47
C LYS A 100 -9.53 3.64 2.46
N GLN A 101 -10.14 3.97 3.61
CA GLN A 101 -11.56 4.35 3.70
C GLN A 101 -11.87 5.56 2.81
N ARG A 102 -11.09 6.64 2.87
CA ARG A 102 -11.30 7.83 2.04
C ARG A 102 -11.15 7.54 0.55
N GLN A 103 -10.17 6.72 0.16
CA GLN A 103 -9.96 6.31 -1.23
C GLN A 103 -11.13 5.46 -1.73
N LEU A 104 -11.60 4.50 -0.93
CA LEU A 104 -12.74 3.65 -1.27
C LEU A 104 -14.05 4.45 -1.32
N LEU A 105 -14.27 5.40 -0.41
CA LEU A 105 -15.39 6.35 -0.49
C LEU A 105 -15.34 7.18 -1.76
N HIS A 106 -14.17 7.73 -2.09
CA HIS A 106 -14.02 8.47 -3.34
C HIS A 106 -14.36 7.58 -4.54
N LYS A 107 -13.87 6.33 -4.56
CA LYS A 107 -14.18 5.36 -5.60
C LYS A 107 -15.68 5.06 -5.67
N LEU A 108 -16.34 4.85 -4.53
CA LEU A 108 -17.78 4.59 -4.45
C LEU A 108 -18.59 5.71 -5.11
N TRP A 109 -18.27 6.96 -4.79
CA TRP A 109 -19.01 8.13 -5.28
C TRP A 109 -18.73 8.49 -6.75
N HIS A 110 -17.58 8.08 -7.29
CA HIS A 110 -17.15 8.48 -8.63
C HIS A 110 -17.17 7.33 -9.65
N THR A 111 -17.50 6.11 -9.23
CA THR A 111 -17.70 4.99 -10.16
C THR A 111 -19.00 5.22 -10.95
N ARG A 112 -18.91 5.18 -12.28
CA ARG A 112 -20.04 5.36 -13.20
C ARG A 112 -20.18 4.13 -14.08
N ALA A 113 -21.42 3.71 -14.33
CA ALA A 113 -21.72 2.65 -15.26
C ALA A 113 -21.39 3.10 -16.69
N GLY A 114 -20.65 2.27 -17.43
CA GLY A 114 -20.34 2.50 -18.84
C GLY A 114 -21.58 2.37 -19.75
N LYS A 115 -21.53 2.98 -20.95
CA LYS A 115 -22.58 2.79 -21.97
C LYS A 115 -22.60 1.30 -22.39
N GLY A 116 -23.71 0.61 -22.11
CA GLY A 116 -23.89 -0.81 -22.41
C GLY A 116 -23.28 -1.77 -21.40
N GLU A 117 -22.81 -1.29 -20.25
CA GLU A 117 -22.34 -2.15 -19.15
C GLU A 117 -23.51 -2.93 -18.53
N ASP A 118 -23.25 -4.19 -18.17
CA ASP A 118 -24.20 -5.01 -17.43
C ASP A 118 -24.44 -4.41 -16.03
N MET A 119 -25.69 -4.06 -15.76
CA MET A 119 -26.06 -3.39 -14.51
C MET A 119 -25.83 -4.26 -13.27
N MET A 120 -25.98 -5.59 -13.37
CA MET A 120 -25.72 -6.48 -12.24
C MET A 120 -24.22 -6.55 -11.94
N LEU A 121 -23.39 -6.57 -12.98
CA LEU A 121 -21.93 -6.50 -12.84
C LEU A 121 -21.52 -5.16 -12.20
N HIS A 122 -22.12 -4.05 -12.63
CA HIS A 122 -21.84 -2.72 -12.07
C HIS A 122 -22.25 -2.62 -10.59
N ILE A 123 -23.46 -3.09 -10.23
CA ILE A 123 -23.91 -3.15 -8.84
C ILE A 123 -22.96 -4.02 -8.01
N GLY A 124 -22.52 -5.17 -8.54
CA GLY A 124 -21.53 -6.04 -7.90
C GLY A 124 -20.25 -5.29 -7.53
N LYS A 125 -19.67 -4.53 -8.47
CA LYS A 125 -18.48 -3.70 -8.21
C LYS A 125 -18.68 -2.68 -7.09
N MET A 126 -19.86 -2.06 -7.02
CA MET A 126 -20.16 -1.08 -5.97
C MET A 126 -20.36 -1.76 -4.61
N MET A 127 -20.99 -2.94 -4.57
CA MET A 127 -21.13 -3.73 -3.35
C MET A 127 -19.78 -4.25 -2.85
N ASP A 128 -18.87 -4.64 -3.74
CA ASP A 128 -17.49 -5.01 -3.37
C ASP A 128 -16.74 -3.86 -2.69
N ILE A 129 -16.96 -2.61 -3.14
CA ILE A 129 -16.38 -1.42 -2.50
C ILE A 129 -16.94 -1.24 -1.08
N ARG A 130 -18.25 -1.45 -0.89
CA ARG A 130 -18.92 -1.40 0.42
C ARG A 130 -18.39 -2.49 1.36
N ASP A 131 -18.17 -3.68 0.86
CA ASP A 131 -17.69 -4.81 1.66
C ASP A 131 -16.22 -4.58 2.09
N GLN A 132 -15.40 -3.99 1.21
CA GLN A 132 -14.04 -3.53 1.55
C GLN A 132 -14.04 -2.42 2.61
N LEU A 133 -14.98 -1.47 2.56
CA LEU A 133 -15.16 -0.45 3.61
C LEU A 133 -15.56 -1.10 4.95
N THR A 134 -16.44 -2.09 4.92
CA THR A 134 -16.89 -2.84 6.10
C THR A 134 -15.74 -3.59 6.76
N ALA A 135 -14.86 -4.21 5.96
CA ALA A 135 -13.65 -4.87 6.45
C ALA A 135 -12.72 -3.89 7.20
N LEU A 136 -12.70 -2.62 6.78
CA LEU A 136 -11.98 -1.53 7.43
C LEU A 136 -12.76 -0.87 8.58
N LYS A 137 -13.83 -1.51 9.08
CA LYS A 137 -14.72 -0.99 10.15
C LYS A 137 -15.38 0.35 9.80
N TYR A 138 -15.52 0.66 8.51
CA TYR A 138 -16.27 1.82 8.03
C TYR A 138 -17.64 1.36 7.55
N THR A 139 -18.70 1.90 8.15
CA THR A 139 -20.07 1.57 7.78
C THR A 139 -20.54 2.56 6.72
N VAL A 140 -20.96 2.05 5.56
CA VAL A 140 -21.74 2.83 4.58
C VAL A 140 -23.21 2.55 4.88
N HIS A 141 -23.99 3.59 5.19
CA HIS A 141 -25.41 3.40 5.45
C HIS A 141 -26.14 3.04 4.15
N ASP A 142 -27.22 2.28 4.25
CA ASP A 142 -27.98 1.86 3.06
C ASP A 142 -28.49 3.05 2.24
N VAL A 143 -28.83 4.16 2.91
CA VAL A 143 -29.24 5.41 2.25
C VAL A 143 -28.10 5.97 1.40
N ASP A 144 -26.88 6.07 1.95
CA ASP A 144 -25.70 6.54 1.22
C ASP A 144 -25.35 5.60 0.05
N MET A 145 -25.55 4.30 0.25
CA MET A 145 -25.31 3.30 -0.79
C MET A 145 -26.29 3.44 -1.96
N VAL A 146 -27.57 3.66 -1.66
CA VAL A 146 -28.61 3.92 -2.67
C VAL A 146 -28.29 5.22 -3.42
N ASP A 147 -27.92 6.28 -2.71
CA ASP A 147 -27.53 7.55 -3.34
C ASP A 147 -26.30 7.39 -4.23
N ALA A 148 -25.29 6.64 -3.81
CA ALA A 148 -24.13 6.32 -4.64
C ALA A 148 -24.54 5.53 -5.90
N LEU A 149 -25.41 4.52 -5.76
CA LEU A 149 -25.91 3.72 -6.88
C LEU A 149 -26.69 4.57 -7.88
N LEU A 150 -27.61 5.41 -7.43
CA LEU A 150 -28.36 6.32 -8.30
C LEU A 150 -27.44 7.30 -9.02
N ASN A 151 -26.46 7.85 -8.31
CA ASN A 151 -25.43 8.70 -8.89
C ASN A 151 -24.48 7.94 -9.79
N SER A 152 -24.41 6.62 -9.77
CA SER A 152 -23.51 5.86 -10.64
C SER A 152 -24.11 5.57 -12.02
N LEU A 153 -25.42 5.78 -12.19
CA LEU A 153 -26.14 5.44 -13.42
C LEU A 153 -25.62 6.24 -14.63
N PRO A 154 -25.72 5.69 -15.86
CA PRO A 154 -25.36 6.41 -17.06
C PRO A 154 -26.24 7.65 -17.20
N GLN A 155 -25.64 8.80 -17.51
CA GLN A 155 -26.43 9.96 -17.88
C GLN A 155 -27.16 9.65 -19.19
N ASN A 156 -28.49 9.66 -19.14
CA ASN A 156 -29.31 9.46 -20.32
C ASN A 156 -29.32 10.79 -21.08
N ASP A 157 -28.54 10.89 -22.16
CA ASP A 157 -28.48 12.06 -23.06
C ASP A 157 -29.85 12.41 -23.70
N LYS A 158 -30.91 11.63 -23.44
CA LYS A 158 -32.24 11.76 -24.04
C LYS A 158 -33.10 12.90 -23.49
N TYR A 159 -32.66 13.63 -22.46
CA TYR A 159 -33.42 14.72 -21.85
C TYR A 159 -32.61 16.03 -21.71
N GLN A 160 -31.56 16.21 -22.52
CA GLN A 160 -30.94 17.53 -22.72
C GLN A 160 -31.44 18.18 -24.00
#